data_AF-A0A3M1SIZ3-F1
#
_entry.id   AF-A0A3M1SIZ3-F1
#
_cell.length_a   1.000
_cell.length_b   1.000
_cell.length_c   1.000
_cell.angle_alpha   90.00
_cell.angle_beta   90.00
_cell.angle_gamma   90.00
#
_symmetry.space_group_name_H-M   'P 1'
#
loop_
_entity.id
_entity.type
_entity.pdbx_description
1 polymer ?
#
loop_
_entity_poly.entity_id
_entity_poly.type
_entity_poly.pdbx_seq_one_letter_code
_entity_poly.pdbx_strand_id
1 'polypeptide(L)'
;MKSFIENLLTLSIDKSLKEAVSKVLETLSEGAIVADNDTRIIISNSVANKAFARFGVPLERMRISEVFRDLSVHNAFKKALDNNESSQIEFEFLTHEKRIYRVSVNSLQINDV
;
A
#
# COMPACT_ATOMS: atom_id res chain seq x y z
N MET A 1 0.83 -6.03 34.25
CA MET A 1 0.07 -7.16 33.67
C MET A 1 -1.04 -6.70 32.74
N LYS A 2 -1.87 -5.73 33.13
CA LYS A 2 -2.89 -5.10 32.26
C LYS A 2 -2.36 -4.66 30.88
N SER A 3 -1.24 -3.92 30.85
CA SER A 3 -0.69 -3.41 29.58
C SER A 3 -0.13 -4.48 28.64
N PHE A 4 0.24 -5.66 29.17
CA PHE A 4 0.73 -6.75 28.33
C PHE A 4 -0.42 -7.44 27.60
N ILE A 5 -1.55 -7.62 28.29
CA ILE A 5 -2.77 -8.21 27.71
C ILE A 5 -3.39 -7.25 26.69
N GLU A 6 -3.44 -5.95 27.01
CA GLU A 6 -3.91 -4.91 26.08
C GLU A 6 -3.06 -4.90 24.79
N ASN A 7 -1.72 -4.90 24.89
CA ASN A 7 -0.85 -4.97 23.72
C ASN A 7 -1.06 -6.24 22.88
N LEU A 8 -1.24 -7.40 23.52
CA LEU A 8 -1.50 -8.67 22.83
C LEU A 8 -2.85 -8.67 22.09
N LEU A 9 -3.87 -8.08 22.70
CA LEU A 9 -5.19 -7.93 22.09
C LEU A 9 -5.13 -6.98 20.89
N THR A 10 -4.48 -5.82 21.02
CA THR A 10 -4.27 -4.88 19.91
C THR A 10 -3.53 -5.54 18.75
N LEU A 11 -2.41 -6.22 19.02
CA LEU A 11 -1.67 -6.99 18.01
C LEU A 11 -2.52 -8.06 17.31
N SER A 12 -3.42 -8.72 18.04
CA SER A 12 -4.31 -9.74 17.49
C SER A 12 -5.43 -9.13 16.63
N ILE A 13 -5.97 -7.97 17.03
CA ILE A 13 -6.98 -7.23 16.26
C ILE A 13 -6.35 -6.68 14.98
N ASP A 14 -5.17 -6.06 15.06
CA ASP A 14 -4.42 -5.55 13.91
C ASP A 14 -4.15 -6.65 12.88
N LYS A 15 -3.77 -7.85 13.34
CA LYS A 15 -3.55 -9.00 12.47
C LYS A 15 -4.83 -9.43 11.75
N SER A 16 -5.95 -9.49 12.48
CA SER A 16 -7.24 -9.93 11.92
C SER A 16 -7.80 -8.91 10.92
N LEU A 17 -7.69 -7.61 11.24
CA LEU A 17 -8.10 -6.53 10.33
C LEU A 17 -7.23 -6.52 9.07
N LYS A 18 -5.91 -6.64 9.23
CA LYS A 18 -4.98 -6.75 8.09
C LYS A 18 -5.35 -7.92 7.19
N GLU A 19 -5.69 -9.08 7.75
CA GLU A 19 -6.11 -10.25 6.98
C GLU A 19 -7.43 -10.00 6.24
N ALA A 20 -8.42 -9.38 6.88
CA ALA A 20 -9.69 -9.03 6.26
C ALA A 20 -9.50 -8.06 5.08
N VAL A 21 -8.74 -6.97 5.29
CA VAL A 21 -8.41 -6.01 4.23
C VAL A 21 -7.67 -6.70 3.09
N SER A 22 -6.67 -7.55 3.39
CA SER A 22 -5.94 -8.31 2.38
C SER A 22 -6.87 -9.19 1.54
N LYS A 23 -7.82 -9.89 2.15
CA LYS A 23 -8.79 -10.74 1.43
C LYS A 23 -9.69 -9.92 0.52
N VAL A 24 -10.13 -8.73 0.96
CA VAL A 24 -10.94 -7.83 0.12
C VAL A 24 -10.12 -7.33 -1.08
N LEU A 25 -8.88 -6.89 -0.87
CA LEU A 25 -8.02 -6.42 -1.97
C LEU A 25 -7.68 -7.52 -2.99
N GLU A 26 -7.60 -8.78 -2.57
CA GLU A 26 -7.40 -9.93 -3.48
C GLU A 26 -8.60 -10.21 -4.39
N THR A 27 -9.80 -9.71 -4.07
CA THR A 27 -10.96 -9.83 -4.97
C THR A 27 -10.94 -8.83 -6.13
N LEU A 28 -10.06 -7.82 -6.08
CA LEU A 28 -9.97 -6.79 -7.09
C LEU A 28 -9.21 -7.31 -8.33
N SER A 29 -9.73 -7.00 -9.51
CA SER A 29 -9.03 -7.26 -10.78
C SER A 29 -7.85 -6.32 -11.03
N GLU A 30 -7.80 -5.20 -10.31
CA GLU A 30 -6.76 -4.17 -10.42
C GLU A 30 -5.70 -4.32 -9.32
N GLY A 31 -4.50 -3.79 -9.57
CA GLY A 31 -3.44 -3.76 -8.58
C GLY A 31 -3.77 -2.79 -7.45
N ALA A 32 -3.75 -3.28 -6.20
CA ALA A 32 -4.01 -2.46 -5.01
C ALA A 32 -2.85 -2.54 -4.02
N ILE A 33 -2.49 -1.38 -3.46
CA ILE A 33 -1.42 -1.22 -2.47
C ILE A 33 -1.93 -0.28 -1.38
N VAL A 34 -1.72 -0.66 -0.13
CA VAL A 34 -1.92 0.17 1.05
C VAL A 34 -0.55 0.46 1.66
N ALA A 35 -0.27 1.72 1.93
CA ALA A 35 0.94 2.15 2.62
C ALA A 35 0.60 2.87 3.92
N ASP A 36 1.53 2.82 4.87
CA ASP A 36 1.46 3.59 6.11
C ASP A 36 1.90 5.06 5.91
N ASN A 37 1.86 5.83 7.01
CA ASN A 37 2.26 7.25 7.03
C ASN A 37 3.75 7.46 6.69
N ASP A 38 4.60 6.43 6.83
CA ASP A 38 6.00 6.46 6.42
C ASP A 38 6.19 6.07 4.95
N THR A 39 5.10 5.92 4.20
CA THR A 39 5.05 5.46 2.81
C THR A 39 5.64 4.06 2.62
N ARG A 40 5.55 3.20 3.65
CA ARG A 40 5.91 1.78 3.55
C ARG A 40 4.68 0.97 3.22
N ILE A 41 4.81 0.05 2.28
CA ILE A 41 3.72 -0.84 1.86
C ILE A 41 3.40 -1.80 3.00
N ILE A 42 2.16 -1.80 3.48
CA ILE A 42 1.69 -2.68 4.56
C ILE A 42 0.88 -3.87 4.02
N ILE A 43 0.17 -3.68 2.90
CA ILE A 43 -0.65 -4.69 2.23
C ILE A 43 -0.56 -4.43 0.73
N SER A 44 -0.42 -5.49 -0.06
CA SER A 44 -0.57 -5.45 -1.51
C SER A 44 -1.28 -6.71 -2.01
N ASN A 45 -2.06 -6.60 -3.09
CA ASN A 45 -2.71 -7.79 -3.66
C ASN A 45 -1.81 -8.50 -4.67
N SER A 46 -2.23 -9.70 -5.11
CA SER A 46 -1.48 -10.52 -6.06
C SER A 46 -1.29 -9.85 -7.42
N VAL A 47 -2.24 -9.02 -7.87
CA VAL A 47 -2.13 -8.25 -9.12
C VAL A 47 -1.00 -7.21 -9.02
N ALA A 48 -0.94 -6.44 -7.93
CA ALA A 48 0.12 -5.48 -7.67
C ALA A 48 1.49 -6.16 -7.52
N ASN A 49 1.57 -7.27 -6.78
CA ASN A 49 2.81 -8.03 -6.65
C ASN A 49 3.32 -8.53 -8.00
N LYS A 50 2.46 -9.11 -8.84
CA LYS A 50 2.86 -9.56 -10.19
C LYS A 50 3.36 -8.41 -11.07
N ALA A 51 2.80 -7.22 -10.91
CA ALA A 51 3.18 -6.05 -11.71
C ALA A 51 4.49 -5.40 -11.24
N PHE A 52 4.69 -5.30 -9.92
CA PHE A 52 5.71 -4.39 -9.37
C PHE A 52 6.81 -5.08 -8.55
N ALA A 53 6.58 -6.30 -8.05
CA ALA A 53 7.60 -7.04 -7.30
C ALA A 53 8.78 -7.41 -8.20
N ARG A 54 9.99 -7.41 -7.63
CA ARG A 54 11.23 -7.76 -8.34
C ARG A 54 11.97 -8.87 -7.61
N PHE A 55 12.60 -9.76 -8.38
CA PHE A 55 13.43 -10.85 -7.85
C PHE A 55 12.74 -11.77 -6.84
N GLY A 56 11.41 -11.94 -6.95
CA GLY A 56 10.63 -12.76 -6.03
C GLY A 56 10.46 -12.17 -4.62
N VAL A 57 10.85 -10.92 -4.41
CA VAL A 57 10.67 -10.23 -3.12
C VAL A 57 9.30 -9.56 -3.09
N PRO A 58 8.43 -9.88 -2.12
CA PRO A 58 7.11 -9.24 -1.97
C PRO A 58 7.23 -7.73 -1.75
N LEU A 59 6.19 -6.99 -2.10
CA LEU A 59 6.16 -5.53 -1.97
C LEU A 59 6.08 -5.06 -0.51
N GLU A 60 5.51 -5.87 0.39
CA GLU A 60 5.35 -5.51 1.79
C GLU A 60 6.68 -5.09 2.43
N ARG A 61 6.62 -4.05 3.27
CA ARG A 61 7.73 -3.38 3.97
C ARG A 61 8.64 -2.52 3.10
N MET A 62 8.57 -2.62 1.77
CA MET A 62 9.28 -1.70 0.88
C MET A 62 8.68 -0.30 0.95
N ARG A 63 9.50 0.73 0.73
CA ARG A 63 9.00 2.11 0.55
C ARG A 63 8.45 2.29 -0.86
N ILE A 64 7.39 3.09 -1.00
CA ILE A 64 6.83 3.50 -2.30
C ILE A 64 7.93 4.05 -3.23
N SER A 65 8.83 4.88 -2.72
CA SER A 65 9.95 5.45 -3.48
C SER A 65 10.99 4.41 -3.93
N GLU A 66 11.18 3.31 -3.19
CA GLU A 66 12.11 2.24 -3.53
C GLU A 66 11.58 1.38 -4.68
N VAL A 67 10.27 1.10 -4.65
CA VAL A 67 9.56 0.29 -5.63
C VAL A 67 9.39 1.05 -6.94
N PHE A 68 8.69 2.19 -6.90
CA PHE A 68 8.24 2.89 -8.12
C PHE A 68 9.32 3.78 -8.71
N ARG A 69 10.14 4.40 -7.87
CA ARG A 69 11.22 5.35 -8.28
C ARG A 69 10.73 6.43 -9.24
N ASP A 70 9.47 6.84 -9.10
CA ASP A 70 8.81 7.84 -9.91
C ASP A 70 8.38 9.01 -9.02
N LEU A 71 8.72 10.23 -9.45
CA LEU A 71 8.47 11.44 -8.67
C LEU A 71 6.97 11.77 -8.61
N SER A 72 6.20 11.48 -9.66
CA SER A 72 4.76 11.73 -9.69
C SER A 72 4.03 10.83 -8.68
N VAL A 73 4.44 9.57 -8.57
CA VAL A 73 3.93 8.62 -7.57
C VAL A 73 4.26 9.09 -6.17
N HIS A 74 5.51 9.47 -5.90
CA HIS A 74 5.91 9.98 -4.59
C HIS A 74 5.12 11.23 -4.19
N ASN A 75 4.95 12.18 -5.11
CA ASN A 75 4.20 13.41 -4.86
C ASN A 75 2.70 13.14 -4.63
N ALA A 76 2.11 12.16 -5.32
CA ALA A 76 0.72 11.78 -5.12
C ALA A 76 0.49 11.23 -3.71
N PHE A 77 1.39 10.37 -3.21
CA PHE A 77 1.34 9.90 -1.82
C PHE A 77 1.50 11.05 -0.83
N LYS A 78 2.45 11.96 -1.09
CA LYS A 78 2.67 13.12 -0.23
C LYS A 78 1.43 14.03 -0.15
N LYS A 79 0.78 14.32 -1.28
CA LYS A 79 -0.48 15.09 -1.31
C LYS A 79 -1.60 14.40 -0.52
N ALA A 80 -1.74 13.09 -0.67
CA ALA A 80 -2.72 12.33 0.08
C ALA A 80 -2.46 12.40 1.60
N LEU A 81 -1.21 12.21 2.03
CA LEU A 81 -0.85 12.22 3.45
C LEU A 81 -0.92 13.62 4.08
N ASP A 82 -0.33 14.62 3.43
CA ASP A 82 -0.17 15.96 4.01
C ASP A 82 -1.45 16.79 3.90
N ASN A 83 -2.19 16.63 2.79
CA ASN A 83 -3.31 17.51 2.44
C ASN A 83 -4.66 16.78 2.34
N ASN A 84 -4.69 15.45 2.50
CA ASN A 84 -5.89 14.63 2.28
C ASN A 84 -6.47 14.77 0.86
N GLU A 85 -5.59 15.05 -0.12
CA GLU A 85 -5.95 15.27 -1.53
C GLU A 85 -5.76 14.01 -2.37
N SER A 86 -6.82 13.59 -3.06
CA SER A 86 -6.77 12.51 -4.05
C SER A 86 -6.01 12.93 -5.31
N SER A 87 -5.27 12.01 -5.90
CA SER A 87 -4.57 12.20 -7.17
C SER A 87 -4.89 11.07 -8.14
N GLN A 88 -5.06 11.39 -9.42
CA GLN A 88 -4.97 10.43 -10.52
C GLN A 88 -3.74 10.77 -11.34
N ILE A 89 -2.86 9.78 -11.52
CA ILE A 89 -1.60 9.93 -12.24
C ILE A 89 -1.43 8.81 -13.25
N GLU A 90 -0.71 9.10 -14.32
CA GLU A 90 -0.14 8.08 -15.18
C GLU A 90 1.37 8.05 -14.96
N PHE A 91 1.93 6.86 -14.80
CA PHE A 91 3.39 6.71 -14.72
C PHE A 91 3.84 5.48 -15.49
N GLU A 92 5.11 5.52 -15.88
CA GLU A 92 5.75 4.43 -16.58
C GLU A 92 6.52 3.56 -15.60
N PHE A 93 6.32 2.25 -15.70
CA PHE A 93 7.08 1.30 -14.91
C PHE A 93 7.79 0.28 -15.79
N LEU A 94 9.07 0.06 -15.48
CA LEU A 94 9.93 -0.85 -16.20
C LEU A 94 10.27 -2.05 -15.30
N THR A 95 9.82 -3.24 -15.70
CA THR A 95 10.26 -4.52 -15.10
C THR A 95 10.99 -5.35 -16.12
N HIS A 96 10.27 -5.86 -17.11
CA HIS A 96 10.79 -6.61 -18.27
C HIS A 96 10.40 -5.94 -19.58
N GLU A 97 9.24 -5.29 -19.59
CA GLU A 97 8.75 -4.44 -20.67
C GLU A 97 8.24 -3.13 -20.07
N LYS A 98 8.21 -2.09 -20.89
CA LYS A 98 7.76 -0.75 -20.52
C LYS A 98 6.23 -0.73 -20.53
N ARG A 99 5.60 -0.49 -19.38
CA ARG A 99 4.15 -0.39 -19.23
C ARG A 99 3.76 0.95 -18.63
N ILE A 100 2.66 1.52 -19.11
CA ILE A 100 2.04 2.73 -18.53
C ILE A 100 0.93 2.27 -17.59
N TYR A 101 0.95 2.77 -16.36
CA TYR A 101 -0.04 2.50 -15.34
C TYR A 101 -0.81 3.77 -15.01
N ARG A 102 -2.14 3.66 -14.95
CA ARG A 102 -3.02 4.67 -14.39
C ARG A 102 -3.27 4.32 -12.93
N VAL A 103 -2.99 5.24 -12.02
CA VAL A 103 -3.14 4.99 -10.59
C VAL A 103 -3.93 6.13 -9.95
N SER A 104 -4.86 5.75 -9.09
CA SER A 104 -5.47 6.67 -8.14
C SER A 104 -4.80 6.50 -6.77
N VAL A 105 -4.42 7.62 -6.16
CA VAL A 105 -3.85 7.66 -4.81
C VAL A 105 -4.81 8.46 -3.94
N ASN A 106 -5.25 7.84 -2.85
CA ASN A 106 -6.20 8.42 -1.92
C ASN A 106 -5.69 8.18 -0.50
N SER A 107 -5.91 9.14 0.39
CA SER A 107 -5.73 8.93 1.82
C SER A 107 -6.92 8.18 2.39
N LEU A 108 -6.67 7.36 3.41
CA LEU A 108 -7.69 6.65 4.14
C LEU A 108 -7.47 6.87 5.63
N GLN A 109 -8.41 7.54 6.27
CA GLN A 109 -8.39 7.71 7.73
C GLN A 109 -9.22 6.60 8.35
N ILE A 110 -8.55 5.71 9.08
CA ILE A 110 -9.21 4.72 9.93
C ILE A 110 -9.27 5.35 11.32
N ASN A 111 -10.45 5.76 11.73
CA ASN A 111 -10.69 6.12 13.12
C ASN A 111 -10.86 4.83 13.92
N ASP A 112 -10.26 4.77 15.11
CA ASP A 112 -10.57 3.70 16.07
C ASP A 112 -12.07 3.76 16.39
N VAL A 113 -12.78 2.66 16.14
CA VAL A 113 -14.21 2.48 16.44
C VAL A 113 -14.38 1.96 17.86
#